data_AF-A0A9W9YMK8-F1
#
_entry.id   AF-A0A9W9YMK8-F1
#
_cell.length_a   1.000
_cell.length_b   1.000
_cell.length_c   1.000
_cell.angle_alpha   90.00
_cell.angle_beta   90.00
_cell.angle_gamma   90.00
#
_symmetry.space_group_name_H-M   'P 1'
#
loop_
_entity.id
_entity.type
_entity.pdbx_description
1 polymer ?
#
loop_
_entity_poly.entity_id
_entity_poly.type
_entity_poly.pdbx_seq_one_letter_code
_entity_poly.pdbx_strand_id
1 'polypeptide(L)'
;MAARSFPDHGKAVPIPGESSPKDNNYPLCDYEESSIGSLIQKSMQVTEGLKNLQRENNDPRVKVQERKHKHDDPNSDDLTSHRVQYNADTSHGSQQGYAADNTKLRELLTEKQKEVDKYIERLAAMSEKKFIQDQRATENTLSANRQSDLENQYIVEFKDGKRVDATDIILKKLLKGLKTGPPGPRPTVEQLKSSRLACLIFEVSYECAATVRTNFMDVSETLLDNLVMKAPSIAFLDVKKPASSELFHRRSSSNRTSTAVQDALKEVMVLVKETAVNHKLDKLVQTVRKDLETKWRQQCQRNKEHFLPPYDGPLTANLTKYIEYCCQFSWRMVTKYHH
;
A
#
# COMPACT_ATOMS: atom_id res chain seq x y z
N MET A 1 20.96 -2.54 72.02
CA MET A 1 21.18 -4.01 72.12
C MET A 1 20.02 -4.72 71.45
N ALA A 2 20.34 -5.65 70.55
CA ALA A 2 19.48 -6.68 69.91
C ALA A 2 18.30 -6.18 69.03
N ALA A 3 18.01 -6.73 67.85
CA ALA A 3 18.71 -7.63 66.95
C ALA A 3 18.07 -7.47 65.55
N ARG A 4 18.89 -7.53 64.49
CA ARG A 4 18.48 -7.55 63.09
C ARG A 4 17.97 -8.95 62.72
N SER A 5 16.91 -9.02 61.91
CA SER A 5 16.54 -10.22 61.16
C SER A 5 16.32 -9.86 59.68
N PHE A 6 17.19 -10.40 58.83
CA PHE A 6 17.04 -10.47 57.39
C PHE A 6 16.12 -11.65 57.02
N PRO A 7 15.40 -11.61 55.90
CA PRO A 7 14.99 -12.82 55.20
C PRO A 7 15.94 -13.16 54.06
N ASP A 8 16.00 -14.47 53.88
CA ASP A 8 16.98 -15.31 53.21
C ASP A 8 16.77 -15.37 51.69
N HIS A 9 17.88 -15.54 50.97
CA HIS A 9 17.90 -15.93 49.58
C HIS A 9 17.70 -17.46 49.48
N GLY A 10 16.97 -17.90 48.45
CA GLY A 10 17.16 -19.24 47.90
C GLY A 10 16.02 -20.22 48.15
N LYS A 11 15.10 -20.29 47.18
CA LYS A 11 14.50 -21.56 46.79
C LYS A 11 14.57 -21.70 45.28
N ALA A 12 15.60 -22.42 44.84
CA ALA A 12 15.65 -23.04 43.53
C ALA A 12 14.55 -24.09 43.44
N VAL A 13 13.76 -24.03 42.38
CA VAL A 13 12.74 -25.03 42.03
C VAL A 13 13.35 -25.99 41.00
N PRO A 14 13.08 -27.31 41.09
CA PRO A 14 13.87 -28.34 40.42
C PRO A 14 13.56 -28.46 38.93
N ILE A 15 14.60 -28.78 38.15
CA ILE A 15 14.52 -29.31 36.79
C ILE A 15 14.24 -30.82 36.88
N PRO A 16 13.21 -31.35 36.21
CA PRO A 16 13.18 -32.75 35.78
C PRO A 16 13.52 -32.83 34.29
N GLY A 17 14.58 -33.59 33.98
CA GLY A 17 14.92 -33.98 32.63
C GLY A 17 14.04 -35.10 32.09
N GLU A 18 13.95 -35.10 30.76
CA GLU A 18 13.73 -36.23 29.83
C GLU A 18 12.42 -37.04 29.93
N SER A 19 11.55 -36.85 28.93
CA SER A 19 11.03 -37.97 28.12
C SER A 19 10.47 -37.47 26.78
N SER A 20 11.05 -38.00 25.71
CA SER A 20 10.49 -38.09 24.35
C SER A 20 10.01 -39.55 24.16
N PRO A 21 9.25 -39.95 23.13
CA PRO A 21 8.34 -39.24 22.22
C PRO A 21 6.91 -39.84 22.26
N LYS A 22 5.88 -39.09 21.85
CA LYS A 22 4.74 -39.67 21.12
C LYS A 22 4.18 -38.69 20.10
N ASP A 23 4.04 -39.24 18.91
CA ASP A 23 3.51 -38.66 17.69
C ASP A 23 2.24 -37.85 17.90
N ASN A 24 2.22 -36.64 17.34
CA ASN A 24 0.99 -35.99 16.93
C ASN A 24 1.25 -35.25 15.62
N ASN A 25 0.68 -35.82 14.57
CA ASN A 25 0.50 -35.24 13.25
C ASN A 25 -0.02 -33.80 13.34
N TYR A 26 0.80 -32.85 12.92
CA TYR A 26 0.32 -31.56 12.44
C TYR A 26 0.29 -31.61 10.90
N PRO A 27 -0.81 -31.19 10.25
CA PRO A 27 -0.85 -31.06 8.81
C PRO A 27 0.21 -30.03 8.40
N LEU A 28 1.14 -30.46 7.55
CA LEU A 28 1.98 -29.52 6.80
C LEU A 28 1.04 -28.52 6.13
N CYS A 29 1.23 -27.25 6.43
CA CYS A 29 0.66 -26.19 5.62
C CYS A 29 1.32 -26.28 4.24
N ASP A 30 0.55 -26.76 3.26
CA ASP A 30 0.87 -26.70 1.84
C ASP A 30 1.02 -25.22 1.45
N TYR A 31 2.24 -24.71 1.55
CA TYR A 31 2.65 -23.55 0.78
C TYR A 31 2.63 -23.98 -0.68
N GLU A 32 1.77 -23.36 -1.47
CA GLU A 32 1.69 -23.54 -2.92
C GLU A 32 3.07 -23.39 -3.57
N GLU A 33 3.77 -24.51 -3.80
CA GLU A 33 4.86 -24.67 -4.76
C GLU A 33 4.37 -24.54 -6.23
N SER A 34 3.33 -23.73 -6.48
CA SER A 34 2.71 -23.55 -7.79
C SER A 34 3.49 -22.56 -8.70
N SER A 35 4.51 -21.85 -8.18
CA SER A 35 5.07 -20.70 -8.90
C SER A 35 6.43 -20.90 -9.57
N ILE A 36 7.22 -21.94 -9.26
CA ILE A 36 8.56 -22.13 -9.86
C ILE A 36 8.55 -23.26 -10.90
N GLY A 37 7.98 -24.42 -10.56
CA GLY A 37 7.87 -25.55 -11.50
C GLY A 37 7.04 -25.21 -12.75
N SER A 38 5.92 -24.51 -12.57
CA SER A 38 5.07 -24.05 -13.68
C SER A 38 5.80 -23.04 -14.58
N LEU A 39 6.65 -22.19 -14.00
CA LEU A 39 7.40 -21.17 -14.75
C LEU A 39 8.55 -21.80 -15.56
N ILE A 40 9.25 -22.78 -14.98
CA ILE A 40 10.29 -23.56 -15.67
C ILE A 40 9.66 -24.33 -16.84
N GLN A 41 8.50 -24.95 -16.63
CA GLN A 41 7.79 -25.69 -17.68
C GLN A 41 7.36 -24.79 -18.84
N LYS A 42 6.84 -23.59 -18.56
CA LYS A 42 6.49 -22.60 -19.58
C LYS A 42 7.73 -22.08 -20.32
N SER A 43 8.82 -21.83 -19.62
CA SER A 43 10.11 -21.44 -20.21
C SER A 43 10.64 -22.49 -21.18
N MET A 44 10.55 -23.78 -20.82
CA MET A 44 10.94 -24.88 -21.70
C MET A 44 10.06 -24.96 -22.94
N GLN A 45 8.74 -24.82 -22.82
CA GLN A 45 7.83 -24.82 -23.97
C GLN A 45 8.12 -23.68 -24.96
N VAL A 46 8.43 -22.48 -24.45
CA VAL A 46 8.81 -21.34 -25.28
C VAL A 46 10.13 -21.61 -26.01
N THR A 47 11.11 -22.20 -25.31
CA THR A 47 12.42 -22.52 -25.89
C THR A 47 12.30 -23.60 -26.99
N GLU A 48 11.44 -24.60 -26.79
CA GLU A 48 11.15 -25.64 -27.79
C GLU A 48 10.44 -25.05 -29.01
N GLY A 49 9.47 -24.15 -28.79
CA GLY A 49 8.78 -23.42 -29.86
C GLY A 49 9.73 -22.58 -30.72
N LEU A 50 10.70 -21.91 -30.09
CA LEU A 50 11.71 -21.11 -30.78
C LEU A 50 12.64 -21.98 -31.65
N LYS A 51 13.05 -23.16 -31.16
CA LYS A 51 13.85 -24.12 -31.93
C LYS A 51 13.09 -24.67 -33.14
N ASN A 52 11.78 -24.87 -33.01
CA ASN A 52 10.94 -25.34 -34.12
C ASN A 52 10.74 -24.26 -35.18
N LEU A 53 10.46 -23.02 -34.78
CA LEU A 53 10.40 -21.88 -35.70
C LEU A 53 11.73 -21.64 -36.41
N GLN A 54 12.86 -21.83 -35.72
CA GLN A 54 14.18 -21.69 -36.33
C GLN A 54 14.49 -22.81 -37.35
N ARG A 55 13.98 -24.03 -37.13
CA ARG A 55 14.03 -25.11 -38.13
C ARG A 55 13.12 -24.83 -39.33
N GLU A 56 11.88 -24.39 -39.07
CA GLU A 56 10.93 -24.04 -40.13
C GLU A 56 11.40 -22.85 -40.98
N ASN A 57 12.20 -21.93 -40.44
CA ASN A 57 12.76 -20.80 -41.20
C ASN A 57 14.02 -21.19 -42.01
N ASN A 58 14.73 -22.26 -41.62
CA ASN A 58 15.86 -22.77 -42.38
C ASN A 58 15.44 -23.58 -43.63
N ASP A 59 14.31 -24.27 -43.60
CA ASP A 59 13.77 -25.03 -44.74
C ASP A 59 13.49 -24.16 -46.01
N PRO A 60 12.81 -23.00 -45.91
CA PRO A 60 12.62 -22.13 -47.07
C PRO A 60 13.92 -21.48 -47.53
N ARG A 61 14.89 -21.24 -46.64
CA ARG A 61 16.23 -20.76 -47.03
C ARG A 61 16.96 -21.76 -47.91
N VAL A 62 16.93 -23.06 -47.56
CA VAL A 62 17.51 -24.14 -48.37
C VAL A 62 16.79 -24.26 -49.71
N LYS A 63 15.45 -24.25 -49.72
CA LYS A 63 14.65 -24.33 -50.96
C LYS A 63 14.87 -23.14 -51.89
N VAL A 64 15.10 -21.93 -51.36
CA VAL A 64 15.46 -20.75 -52.16
C VAL A 64 16.85 -20.91 -52.78
N GLN A 65 17.79 -21.52 -52.06
CA GLN A 65 19.16 -21.75 -52.53
C GLN A 65 19.22 -22.86 -53.59
N GLU A 66 18.45 -23.93 -53.44
CA GLU A 66 18.28 -25.00 -54.45
C GLU A 66 17.64 -24.51 -55.76
N ARG A 67 16.65 -23.62 -55.67
CA ARG A 67 16.04 -22.99 -56.85
C ARG A 67 16.99 -22.06 -57.59
N LYS A 68 17.92 -21.44 -56.86
CA LYS A 68 18.98 -20.62 -57.45
C LYS A 68 19.97 -21.49 -58.23
N HIS A 69 20.35 -22.65 -57.69
CA HIS A 69 21.30 -23.56 -58.34
C HIS A 69 20.75 -24.25 -59.60
N LYS A 70 19.45 -24.57 -59.64
CA LYS A 70 18.80 -25.14 -60.84
C LYS A 70 18.68 -24.17 -62.02
N HIS A 71 18.91 -22.87 -61.80
CA HIS A 71 18.82 -21.86 -62.85
C HIS A 71 20.16 -21.61 -63.57
N ASP A 72 21.26 -22.18 -63.06
CA ASP A 72 22.63 -21.97 -63.55
C ASP A 72 23.19 -23.18 -64.33
N ASP A 73 22.38 -24.19 -64.67
CA ASP A 73 22.83 -25.39 -65.39
C ASP A 73 22.75 -25.19 -66.93
N PRO A 74 23.89 -25.12 -67.66
CA PRO A 74 23.95 -24.54 -69.00
C PRO A 74 23.88 -25.59 -70.14
N ASN A 75 23.00 -26.58 -70.04
CA ASN A 75 22.91 -27.59 -71.11
C ASN A 75 21.47 -28.03 -71.41
N SER A 76 20.80 -27.25 -72.25
CA SER A 76 19.52 -27.60 -72.87
C SER A 76 19.28 -26.64 -74.06
N ASP A 77 20.15 -26.74 -75.07
CA ASP A 77 19.84 -26.22 -76.40
C ASP A 77 18.85 -27.18 -77.08
N ASP A 78 17.68 -26.65 -77.42
CA ASP A 78 17.14 -26.57 -78.78
C ASP A 78 15.59 -26.51 -78.73
N LEU A 79 14.99 -25.66 -79.59
CA LEU A 79 13.54 -25.39 -79.73
C LEU A 79 12.87 -24.45 -78.69
N THR A 80 13.28 -23.17 -78.59
CA THR A 80 12.44 -22.19 -77.87
C THR A 80 12.36 -20.77 -78.45
N SER A 81 12.68 -20.53 -79.73
CA SER A 81 12.71 -19.14 -80.25
C SER A 81 11.32 -18.51 -80.51
N HIS A 82 10.24 -19.30 -80.59
CA HIS A 82 8.86 -18.76 -80.77
C HIS A 82 7.92 -18.89 -79.56
N ARG A 83 8.35 -19.55 -78.48
CA ARG A 83 7.57 -19.67 -77.24
C ARG A 83 8.04 -18.70 -76.14
N VAL A 84 9.27 -18.18 -76.25
CA VAL A 84 9.86 -17.25 -75.27
C VAL A 84 9.22 -15.86 -75.35
N GLN A 85 8.76 -15.41 -76.51
CA GLN A 85 8.27 -14.03 -76.64
C GLN A 85 6.84 -13.83 -76.09
N TYR A 86 5.94 -14.81 -76.24
CA TYR A 86 4.60 -14.77 -75.62
C TYR A 86 4.61 -15.12 -74.11
N ASN A 87 5.59 -15.90 -73.65
CA ASN A 87 5.73 -16.23 -72.23
C ASN A 87 6.50 -15.17 -71.46
N ALA A 88 7.42 -14.42 -72.08
CA ALA A 88 8.13 -13.32 -71.43
C ALA A 88 7.16 -12.20 -71.01
N ASP A 89 6.23 -11.80 -71.86
CA ASP A 89 5.26 -10.74 -71.55
C ASP A 89 4.21 -11.18 -70.51
N THR A 90 3.79 -12.44 -70.54
CA THR A 90 2.86 -13.01 -69.54
C THR A 90 3.56 -13.31 -68.20
N SER A 91 4.85 -13.67 -68.23
CA SER A 91 5.70 -13.91 -67.05
C SER A 91 6.14 -12.60 -66.38
N HIS A 92 6.41 -11.54 -67.15
CA HIS A 92 6.82 -10.24 -66.61
C HIS A 92 5.69 -9.57 -65.82
N GLY A 93 4.45 -9.64 -66.33
CA GLY A 93 3.26 -9.15 -65.62
C GLY A 93 2.95 -9.95 -64.36
N SER A 94 3.15 -11.27 -64.41
CA SER A 94 2.99 -12.16 -63.24
C SER A 94 4.07 -11.91 -62.17
N GLN A 95 5.34 -11.77 -62.57
CA GLN A 95 6.46 -11.44 -61.68
C GLN A 95 6.33 -10.06 -61.05
N GLN A 96 5.81 -9.06 -61.77
CA GLN A 96 5.53 -7.73 -61.21
C GLN A 96 4.42 -7.77 -60.16
N GLY A 97 3.36 -8.56 -60.37
CA GLY A 97 2.31 -8.78 -59.37
C GLY A 97 2.85 -9.39 -58.08
N TYR A 98 3.64 -10.48 -58.19
CA TYR A 98 4.28 -11.12 -57.04
C TYR A 98 5.30 -10.22 -56.32
N ALA A 99 5.99 -9.35 -57.06
CA ALA A 99 6.91 -8.37 -56.46
C ALA A 99 6.15 -7.31 -55.65
N ALA A 100 5.05 -6.78 -56.20
CA ALA A 100 4.20 -5.81 -55.52
C ALA A 100 3.56 -6.38 -54.23
N ASP A 101 3.06 -7.62 -54.31
CA ASP A 101 2.49 -8.30 -53.15
C ASP A 101 3.55 -8.63 -52.08
N ASN A 102 4.77 -8.99 -52.49
CA ASN A 102 5.89 -9.18 -51.56
C ASN A 102 6.27 -7.88 -50.84
N THR A 103 6.25 -6.74 -51.52
CA THR A 103 6.46 -5.43 -50.89
C THR A 103 5.36 -5.10 -49.87
N LYS A 104 4.09 -5.31 -50.20
CA LYS A 104 2.97 -5.11 -49.26
C LYS A 104 3.08 -6.00 -48.03
N LEU A 105 3.44 -7.28 -48.20
CA LEU A 105 3.66 -8.22 -47.10
C LEU A 105 4.83 -7.78 -46.21
N ARG A 106 5.91 -7.25 -46.79
CA ARG A 106 7.03 -6.70 -46.03
C ARG A 106 6.63 -5.46 -45.24
N GLU A 107 5.86 -4.55 -45.83
CA GLU A 107 5.33 -3.38 -45.14
C GLU A 107 4.44 -3.79 -43.96
N LEU A 108 3.50 -4.71 -44.19
CA LEU A 108 2.62 -5.25 -43.14
C LEU A 108 3.43 -5.92 -42.02
N LEU A 109 4.46 -6.69 -42.36
CA LEU A 109 5.38 -7.29 -41.39
C LEU A 109 6.11 -6.23 -40.56
N THR A 110 6.60 -5.16 -41.19
CA THR A 110 7.26 -4.08 -40.46
C THR A 110 6.31 -3.30 -39.56
N GLU A 111 5.05 -3.11 -39.97
CA GLU A 111 4.02 -2.49 -39.13
C GLU A 111 3.68 -3.36 -37.93
N LYS A 112 3.48 -4.67 -38.15
CA LYS A 112 3.22 -5.63 -37.07
C LYS A 112 4.41 -5.75 -36.12
N GLN A 113 5.64 -5.69 -36.63
CA GLN A 113 6.84 -5.67 -35.81
C GLN A 113 6.87 -4.43 -34.91
N LYS A 114 6.58 -3.24 -35.45
CA LYS A 114 6.47 -2.01 -34.63
C LYS A 114 5.39 -2.12 -33.57
N GLU A 115 4.27 -2.78 -33.87
CA GLU A 115 3.18 -3.01 -32.91
C GLU A 115 3.63 -3.94 -31.77
N VAL A 116 4.36 -5.01 -32.09
CA VAL A 116 4.97 -5.92 -31.11
C VAL A 116 5.98 -5.18 -30.23
N ASP A 117 6.87 -4.39 -30.83
CA ASP A 117 7.88 -3.61 -30.09
C ASP A 117 7.19 -2.64 -29.10
N LYS A 118 6.09 -2.00 -29.51
CA LYS A 118 5.28 -1.14 -28.63
C LYS A 118 4.64 -1.90 -27.46
N TYR A 119 4.18 -3.14 -27.67
CA TYR A 119 3.65 -3.96 -26.58
C TYR A 119 4.75 -4.41 -25.62
N ILE A 120 5.94 -4.73 -26.12
CA ILE A 120 7.11 -5.07 -25.31
C ILE A 120 7.50 -3.89 -24.43
N GLU A 121 7.60 -2.68 -25.00
CA GLU A 121 7.93 -1.46 -24.25
C GLU A 121 6.91 -1.19 -23.14
N ARG A 122 5.61 -1.34 -23.45
CA ARG A 122 4.54 -1.17 -22.45
C ARG A 122 4.62 -2.21 -21.34
N LEU A 123 4.93 -3.46 -21.67
CA LEU A 123 5.10 -4.53 -20.68
C LEU A 123 6.31 -4.26 -19.79
N ALA A 124 7.43 -3.83 -20.35
CA ALA A 124 8.63 -3.44 -19.62
C ALA A 124 8.32 -2.32 -18.62
N ALA A 125 7.66 -1.26 -19.05
CA ALA A 125 7.25 -0.15 -18.18
C ALA A 125 6.32 -0.60 -17.03
N MET A 126 5.37 -1.51 -17.30
CA MET A 126 4.51 -2.07 -16.24
C MET A 126 5.28 -2.96 -15.27
N SER A 127 6.24 -3.74 -15.75
CA SER A 127 7.07 -4.62 -14.92
C SER A 127 8.03 -3.84 -14.02
N GLU A 128 8.66 -2.78 -14.54
CA GLU A 128 9.53 -1.89 -13.77
C GLU A 128 8.74 -1.17 -12.68
N LYS A 129 7.54 -0.68 -13.03
CA LYS A 129 6.65 -0.06 -12.05
C LYS A 129 6.30 -1.03 -10.91
N LYS A 130 6.04 -2.30 -11.23
CA LYS A 130 5.76 -3.34 -10.23
C LYS A 130 7.00 -3.67 -9.39
N PHE A 131 8.18 -3.74 -10.00
CA PHE A 131 9.43 -3.95 -9.28
C PHE A 131 9.71 -2.81 -8.28
N ILE A 132 9.57 -1.56 -8.70
CA ILE A 132 9.74 -0.38 -7.82
C ILE A 132 8.71 -0.41 -6.69
N GLN A 133 7.48 -0.85 -6.96
CA GLN A 133 6.42 -1.01 -5.96
C GLN A 133 6.82 -2.04 -4.89
N ASP A 134 7.30 -3.21 -5.32
CA ASP A 134 7.73 -4.28 -4.41
C ASP A 134 9.00 -3.88 -3.61
N GLN A 135 9.90 -3.12 -4.24
CA GLN A 135 11.07 -2.53 -3.58
C GLN A 135 10.69 -1.51 -2.51
N ARG A 136 9.78 -0.58 -2.79
CA ARG A 136 9.29 0.38 -1.77
C ARG A 136 8.56 -0.30 -0.62
N ALA A 137 7.85 -1.39 -0.89
CA ALA A 137 7.21 -2.20 0.14
C ALA A 137 8.25 -2.83 1.08
N THR A 138 9.44 -3.16 0.58
CA THR A 138 10.53 -3.80 1.34
C THR A 138 11.51 -2.80 1.98
N GLU A 139 11.78 -1.65 1.36
CA GLU A 139 12.81 -0.67 1.79
C GLU A 139 12.35 0.36 2.83
N ASN A 140 11.17 0.21 3.43
CA ASN A 140 10.57 1.23 4.30
C ASN A 140 11.16 1.27 5.74
N THR A 141 12.49 1.38 5.86
CA THR A 141 13.27 1.30 7.11
C THR A 141 13.58 2.64 7.80
N LEU A 142 13.35 3.79 7.15
CA LEU A 142 13.74 5.13 7.64
C LEU A 142 12.57 6.07 8.00
N SER A 143 11.32 5.61 7.95
CA SER A 143 10.17 6.42 8.35
C SER A 143 10.21 6.68 9.86
N ALA A 144 10.27 7.94 10.30
CA ALA A 144 10.13 8.33 11.72
C ALA A 144 8.85 7.78 12.36
N ASN A 145 7.88 7.37 11.55
CA ASN A 145 6.65 6.78 11.99
C ASN A 145 6.82 5.26 12.30
N ARG A 146 7.99 4.61 12.08
CA ARG A 146 8.22 3.16 12.26
C ARG A 146 7.76 2.68 13.64
N GLN A 147 7.27 1.44 13.73
CA GLN A 147 6.69 0.90 14.97
C GLN A 147 7.65 1.06 16.17
N SER A 148 8.93 0.71 16.00
CA SER A 148 9.96 0.89 17.02
C SER A 148 10.13 2.36 17.46
N ASP A 149 10.03 3.30 16.52
CA ASP A 149 10.21 4.72 16.79
C ASP A 149 8.98 5.31 17.48
N LEU A 150 7.78 4.87 17.11
CA LEU A 150 6.55 5.21 17.82
C LEU A 150 6.48 4.59 19.21
N GLU A 151 6.96 3.36 19.39
CA GLU A 151 7.05 2.73 20.71
C GLU A 151 8.06 3.46 21.60
N ASN A 152 9.23 3.81 21.06
CA ASN A 152 10.20 4.65 21.77
C ASN A 152 9.63 6.02 22.10
N GLN A 153 8.96 6.68 21.14
CA GLN A 153 8.28 7.96 21.36
C GLN A 153 7.15 7.85 22.39
N TYR A 154 6.42 6.73 22.39
CA TYR A 154 5.37 6.47 23.36
C TYR A 154 5.94 6.39 24.78
N ILE A 155 7.00 5.61 24.97
CA ILE A 155 7.60 5.41 26.30
C ILE A 155 8.26 6.72 26.77
N VAL A 156 9.17 7.27 25.97
CA VAL A 156 10.05 8.37 26.38
C VAL A 156 9.33 9.72 26.32
N GLU A 157 8.67 10.05 25.21
CA GLU A 157 8.13 11.40 25.02
C GLU A 157 6.70 11.53 25.54
N PHE A 158 5.82 10.55 25.28
CA PHE A 158 4.41 10.66 25.63
C PHE A 158 4.13 10.23 27.08
N LYS A 159 4.45 8.99 27.44
CA LYS A 159 4.07 8.35 28.70
C LYS A 159 4.76 9.00 29.90
N ASP A 160 6.08 9.19 29.79
CA ASP A 160 6.94 9.66 30.88
C ASP A 160 7.22 11.18 30.79
N GLY A 161 7.00 11.80 29.61
CA GLY A 161 7.14 13.24 29.39
C GLY A 161 5.80 13.98 29.35
N LYS A 162 5.26 14.18 28.15
CA LYS A 162 4.12 15.07 27.86
C LYS A 162 2.88 14.80 28.69
N ARG A 163 2.57 13.52 28.96
CA ARG A 163 1.40 13.14 29.78
C ARG A 163 1.62 13.48 31.26
N VAL A 164 2.83 13.31 31.77
CA VAL A 164 3.20 13.70 33.15
C VAL A 164 3.11 15.22 33.27
N ASP A 165 3.69 15.96 32.33
CA ASP A 165 3.59 17.43 32.28
C ASP A 165 2.14 17.92 32.27
N ALA A 166 1.28 17.30 31.46
CA ALA A 166 -0.14 17.62 31.40
C ALA A 166 -0.85 17.32 32.72
N THR A 167 -0.53 16.17 33.33
CA THR A 167 -1.06 15.78 34.66
C THR A 167 -0.66 16.81 35.72
N ASP A 168 0.58 17.27 35.72
CA ASP A 168 1.08 18.31 36.62
C ASP A 168 0.40 19.66 36.40
N ILE A 169 0.15 20.05 35.14
CA ILE A 169 -0.59 21.27 34.80
C ILE A 169 -2.01 21.21 35.37
N ILE A 170 -2.71 20.09 35.18
CA ILE A 170 -4.06 19.86 35.69
C ILE A 170 -4.04 19.89 37.22
N LEU A 171 -3.13 19.14 37.85
CA LEU A 171 -3.02 19.05 39.30
C LEU A 171 -2.72 20.40 39.94
N LYS A 172 -1.77 21.18 39.39
CA LYS A 172 -1.45 22.54 39.86
C LYS A 172 -2.68 23.46 39.80
N LYS A 173 -3.53 23.31 38.78
CA LYS A 173 -4.77 24.08 38.62
C LYS A 173 -5.83 23.68 39.66
N LEU A 174 -5.97 22.38 39.93
CA LEU A 174 -6.91 21.86 40.94
C LEU A 174 -6.49 22.27 42.36
N LEU A 175 -5.20 22.14 42.70
CA LEU A 175 -4.67 22.50 44.02
C LEU A 175 -4.73 24.00 44.30
N LYS A 176 -4.62 24.86 43.28
CA LYS A 176 -4.80 26.31 43.43
C LYS A 176 -6.22 26.69 43.91
N GLY A 177 -7.23 25.87 43.62
CA GLY A 177 -8.61 26.06 44.09
C GLY A 177 -8.86 25.60 45.54
N LEU A 178 -7.93 24.85 46.13
CA LEU A 178 -8.08 24.18 47.44
C LEU A 178 -7.44 24.94 48.62
N LYS A 179 -7.03 26.21 48.45
CA LYS A 179 -6.33 27.02 49.47
C LYS A 179 -7.15 27.34 50.75
N THR A 180 -8.31 26.73 50.99
CA THR A 180 -9.20 27.01 52.12
C THR A 180 -9.58 25.77 52.94
N GLY A 181 -8.69 24.78 53.10
CA GLY A 181 -8.94 23.62 53.97
C GLY A 181 -7.68 23.02 54.61
N PRO A 182 -7.80 22.38 55.79
CA PRO A 182 -6.66 21.90 56.58
C PRO A 182 -5.90 20.76 55.90
N PRO A 183 -4.61 20.55 56.25
CA PRO A 183 -3.72 19.63 55.55
C PRO A 183 -4.06 18.17 55.90
N GLY A 184 -4.95 17.58 55.12
CA GLY A 184 -5.19 16.13 55.11
C GLY A 184 -4.40 15.42 54.00
N PRO A 185 -4.13 14.11 54.12
CA PRO A 185 -3.39 13.35 53.13
C PRO A 185 -4.27 13.13 51.89
N ARG A 186 -4.22 14.01 50.90
CA ARG A 186 -4.98 13.85 49.64
C ARG A 186 -4.23 14.11 48.31
N PRO A 187 -2.89 13.95 48.19
CA PRO A 187 -2.25 14.05 46.88
C PRO A 187 -2.72 12.94 45.90
N THR A 188 -3.18 11.79 46.39
CA THR A 188 -3.52 10.62 45.56
C THR A 188 -4.78 10.80 44.71
N VAL A 189 -5.88 11.34 45.27
CA VAL A 189 -7.17 11.41 44.56
C VAL A 189 -7.16 12.46 43.45
N GLU A 190 -6.62 13.66 43.71
CA GLU A 190 -6.54 14.71 42.69
C GLU A 190 -5.51 14.38 41.61
N GLN A 191 -4.44 13.65 41.95
CA GLN A 191 -3.50 13.10 40.98
C GLN A 191 -4.17 12.04 40.08
N LEU A 192 -5.03 11.18 40.64
CA LEU A 192 -5.82 10.22 39.87
C LEU A 192 -6.79 10.92 38.92
N LYS A 193 -7.52 11.95 39.38
CA LYS A 193 -8.40 12.76 38.52
C LYS A 193 -7.63 13.45 37.40
N SER A 194 -6.45 13.99 37.71
CA SER A 194 -5.58 14.65 36.74
C SER A 194 -5.09 13.67 35.67
N SER A 195 -4.63 12.50 36.10
CA SER A 195 -4.20 11.42 35.21
C SER A 195 -5.35 10.94 34.32
N ARG A 196 -6.55 10.82 34.90
CA ARG A 196 -7.76 10.40 34.17
C ARG A 196 -8.17 11.39 33.10
N LEU A 197 -8.09 12.70 33.38
CA LEU A 197 -8.35 13.73 32.37
C LEU A 197 -7.29 13.70 31.26
N ALA A 198 -6.01 13.55 31.59
CA ALA A 198 -4.94 13.42 30.58
C ALA A 198 -5.19 12.20 29.66
N CYS A 199 -5.58 11.06 30.22
CA CYS A 199 -5.98 9.89 29.45
C CYS A 199 -7.21 10.15 28.57
N LEU A 200 -8.25 10.81 29.10
CA LEU A 200 -9.45 11.15 28.33
C LEU A 200 -9.10 12.01 27.10
N ILE A 201 -8.21 12.99 27.24
CA ILE A 201 -7.76 13.82 26.12
C ILE A 201 -7.14 12.96 25.02
N PHE A 202 -6.28 12.01 25.40
CA PHE A 202 -5.65 11.10 24.45
C PHE A 202 -6.66 10.14 23.80
N GLU A 203 -7.56 9.53 24.59
CA GLU A 203 -8.63 8.65 24.09
C GLU A 203 -9.48 9.35 23.03
N VAL A 204 -9.94 10.57 23.30
CA VAL A 204 -10.71 11.36 22.33
C VAL A 204 -9.88 11.68 21.09
N SER A 205 -8.61 12.05 21.26
CA SER A 205 -7.72 12.32 20.12
C SER A 205 -7.54 11.10 19.22
N TYR A 206 -7.40 9.92 19.82
CA TYR A 206 -7.27 8.64 19.11
C TYR A 206 -8.54 8.28 18.33
N GLU A 207 -9.72 8.36 18.98
CA GLU A 207 -10.99 8.05 18.33
C GLU A 207 -11.28 8.98 17.13
N CYS A 208 -11.04 10.28 17.27
CA CYS A 208 -11.21 11.23 16.18
C CYS A 208 -10.22 10.92 15.03
N ALA A 209 -8.96 10.62 15.34
CA ALA A 209 -7.96 10.28 14.33
C ALA A 209 -8.32 8.98 13.59
N ALA A 210 -8.78 7.95 14.31
CA ALA A 210 -9.24 6.70 13.73
C ALA A 210 -10.43 6.91 12.78
N THR A 211 -11.41 7.72 13.20
CA THR A 211 -12.57 8.08 12.38
C THR A 211 -12.15 8.81 11.10
N VAL A 212 -11.22 9.78 11.20
CA VAL A 212 -10.69 10.48 10.03
C VAL A 212 -9.98 9.53 9.08
N ARG A 213 -9.20 8.58 9.60
CA ARG A 213 -8.54 7.55 8.78
C ARG A 213 -9.56 6.70 8.02
N THR A 214 -10.58 6.19 8.70
CA THR A 214 -11.63 5.37 8.06
C THR A 214 -12.33 6.16 6.95
N ASN A 215 -12.78 7.38 7.26
CA ASN A 215 -13.42 8.24 6.26
C ASN A 215 -12.51 8.53 5.06
N PHE A 216 -11.21 8.74 5.30
CA PHE A 216 -10.24 8.96 4.24
C PHE A 216 -10.07 7.70 3.35
N MET A 217 -10.02 6.51 3.96
CA MET A 217 -9.96 5.25 3.21
C MET A 217 -11.22 5.05 2.36
N ASP A 218 -12.40 5.23 2.94
CA ASP A 218 -13.68 5.06 2.23
C ASP A 218 -13.81 6.02 1.02
N VAL A 219 -13.42 7.29 1.21
CA VAL A 219 -13.42 8.29 0.13
C VAL A 219 -12.39 7.94 -0.94
N SER A 220 -11.19 7.53 -0.54
CA SER A 220 -10.11 7.17 -1.47
C SER A 220 -10.47 5.93 -2.29
N GLU A 221 -11.04 4.91 -1.66
CA GLU A 221 -11.53 3.71 -2.31
C GLU A 221 -12.63 4.05 -3.33
N THR A 222 -13.64 4.83 -2.91
CA THR A 222 -14.71 5.28 -3.81
C THR A 222 -14.17 6.05 -5.01
N LEU A 223 -13.18 6.93 -4.79
CA LEU A 223 -12.54 7.70 -5.86
C LEU A 223 -11.76 6.80 -6.83
N LEU A 224 -11.00 5.85 -6.31
CA LEU A 224 -10.22 4.92 -7.12
C LEU A 224 -11.12 3.99 -7.92
N ASP A 225 -12.17 3.45 -7.32
CA ASP A 225 -13.19 2.65 -8.03
C ASP A 225 -13.85 3.46 -9.16
N ASN A 226 -14.25 4.70 -8.88
CA ASN A 226 -14.83 5.58 -9.89
C ASN A 226 -13.85 5.93 -11.00
N LEU A 227 -12.56 6.13 -10.70
CA LEU A 227 -11.53 6.34 -11.70
C LEU A 227 -11.37 5.11 -12.59
N VAL A 228 -11.29 3.90 -12.03
CA VAL A 228 -11.15 2.67 -12.81
C VAL A 228 -12.36 2.46 -13.72
N MET A 229 -13.57 2.69 -13.21
CA MET A 229 -14.81 2.48 -13.96
C MET A 229 -15.08 3.56 -15.01
N LYS A 230 -14.72 4.82 -14.73
CA LYS A 230 -15.05 5.97 -15.59
C LYS A 230 -13.88 6.48 -16.43
N ALA A 231 -12.63 6.10 -16.15
CA ALA A 231 -11.48 6.51 -16.97
C ALA A 231 -11.66 6.27 -18.48
N PRO A 232 -12.26 5.15 -18.94
CA PRO A 232 -12.53 4.94 -20.37
C PRO A 232 -13.46 6.00 -20.97
N SER A 233 -14.39 6.55 -20.17
CA SER A 233 -15.33 7.62 -20.55
C SER A 233 -14.79 9.04 -20.29
N ILE A 234 -13.83 9.23 -19.38
CA ILE A 234 -13.17 10.52 -19.12
C ILE A 234 -12.27 10.93 -20.29
N ALA A 235 -11.68 9.96 -21.00
CA ALA A 235 -10.94 10.23 -22.24
C ALA A 235 -11.82 10.83 -23.37
N PHE A 236 -13.14 10.76 -23.22
CA PHE A 236 -14.14 11.29 -24.14
C PHE A 236 -14.94 12.47 -23.56
N LEU A 237 -14.57 13.00 -22.38
CA LEU A 237 -15.27 14.16 -21.81
C LEU A 237 -14.89 15.44 -22.56
N ASP A 238 -15.91 16.08 -23.12
CA ASP A 238 -15.86 17.46 -23.59
C ASP A 238 -15.36 18.37 -22.46
N VAL A 239 -14.35 19.18 -22.74
CA VAL A 239 -13.51 19.99 -21.80
C VAL A 239 -14.35 20.96 -20.93
N LYS A 240 -15.64 21.09 -21.22
CA LYS A 240 -16.59 22.01 -20.60
C LYS A 240 -17.22 21.52 -19.29
N LYS A 241 -17.11 20.23 -18.93
CA LYS A 241 -17.63 19.72 -17.63
C LYS A 241 -16.50 19.38 -16.65
N PRO A 242 -16.53 19.91 -15.41
CA PRO A 242 -15.51 19.57 -14.42
C PRO A 242 -15.65 18.11 -14.00
N ALA A 243 -14.59 17.33 -14.21
CA ALA A 243 -14.48 15.90 -13.89
C ALA A 243 -14.81 15.57 -12.43
N SER A 244 -14.70 16.55 -11.52
CA SER A 244 -15.02 16.39 -10.10
C SER A 244 -16.48 15.97 -9.86
N SER A 245 -17.45 16.45 -10.64
CA SER A 245 -18.86 16.13 -10.44
C SER A 245 -19.19 14.64 -10.67
N GLU A 246 -18.40 13.96 -11.52
CA GLU A 246 -18.60 12.55 -11.85
C GLU A 246 -17.84 11.60 -10.91
N LEU A 247 -16.72 12.03 -10.33
CA LEU A 247 -15.86 11.19 -9.49
C LEU A 247 -16.39 11.03 -8.05
N PHE A 248 -17.22 11.96 -7.57
CA PHE A 248 -17.78 11.92 -6.20
C PHE A 248 -19.22 11.39 -6.12
N HIS A 249 -19.79 10.88 -7.22
CA HIS A 249 -21.09 10.22 -7.16
C HIS A 249 -20.95 8.85 -6.46
N ARG A 250 -21.47 8.77 -5.23
CA ARG A 250 -21.58 7.53 -4.46
C ARG A 250 -22.65 6.65 -5.12
N ARG A 251 -22.26 5.78 -6.06
CA ARG A 251 -23.14 4.71 -6.54
C ARG A 251 -23.13 3.57 -5.54
N SER A 252 -24.29 2.96 -5.35
CA SER A 252 -24.46 1.81 -4.45
C SER A 252 -23.44 0.73 -4.78
N SER A 253 -22.65 0.38 -3.76
CA SER A 253 -21.61 -0.65 -3.74
C SER A 253 -21.98 -1.86 -4.58
N SER A 254 -21.28 -2.09 -5.69
CA SER A 254 -21.10 -3.45 -6.18
C SER A 254 -19.91 -4.02 -5.45
N ASN A 255 -20.10 -5.10 -4.68
CA ASN A 255 -19.15 -5.72 -3.75
C ASN A 255 -17.92 -6.38 -4.43
N ARG A 256 -17.41 -5.81 -5.51
CA ARG A 256 -16.21 -6.27 -6.21
C ARG A 256 -15.29 -5.09 -6.42
N THR A 257 -14.67 -4.62 -5.34
CA THR A 257 -13.51 -3.73 -5.44
C THR A 257 -12.43 -4.49 -6.21
N SER A 258 -11.97 -3.93 -7.32
CA SER A 258 -10.91 -4.55 -8.12
C SER A 258 -9.64 -4.71 -7.28
N THR A 259 -8.89 -5.79 -7.45
CA THR A 259 -7.58 -5.99 -6.80
C THR A 259 -6.65 -4.82 -7.06
N ALA A 260 -6.72 -4.22 -8.25
CA ALA A 260 -5.97 -3.02 -8.62
C ALA A 260 -6.33 -1.77 -7.78
N VAL A 261 -7.61 -1.64 -7.36
CA VAL A 261 -8.05 -0.52 -6.51
C VAL A 261 -7.53 -0.70 -5.10
N GLN A 262 -7.56 -1.92 -4.58
CA GLN A 262 -7.00 -2.23 -3.26
C GLN A 262 -5.48 -1.99 -3.22
N ASP A 263 -4.75 -2.36 -4.28
CA ASP A 263 -3.30 -2.13 -4.33
C ASP A 263 -2.96 -0.64 -4.44
N ALA A 264 -3.73 0.13 -5.22
CA ALA A 264 -3.59 1.59 -5.27
C ALA A 264 -3.94 2.25 -3.93
N LEU A 265 -4.98 1.77 -3.24
CA LEU A 265 -5.36 2.27 -1.92
C LEU A 265 -4.28 2.01 -0.87
N LYS A 266 -3.64 0.83 -0.91
CA LYS A 266 -2.47 0.53 -0.08
C LYS A 266 -1.34 1.51 -0.34
N GLU A 267 -1.02 1.81 -1.60
CA GLU A 267 0.02 2.78 -1.96
C GLU A 267 -0.30 4.19 -1.43
N VAL A 268 -1.55 4.64 -1.58
CA VAL A 268 -2.00 5.92 -1.01
C VAL A 268 -1.79 5.94 0.51
N MET A 269 -2.12 4.85 1.20
CA MET A 269 -1.94 4.76 2.65
C MET A 269 -0.47 4.69 3.07
N VAL A 270 0.42 4.12 2.25
CA VAL A 270 1.87 4.19 2.46
C VAL A 270 2.35 5.63 2.40
N LEU A 271 1.91 6.41 1.40
CA LEU A 271 2.26 7.83 1.31
C LEU A 271 1.75 8.62 2.52
N VAL A 272 0.50 8.42 2.92
CA VAL A 272 -0.11 9.04 4.11
C VAL A 272 0.69 8.72 5.37
N LYS A 273 1.15 7.47 5.50
CA LYS A 273 1.96 6.97 6.61
C LYS A 273 3.33 7.63 6.66
N GLU A 274 3.97 7.84 5.50
CA GLU A 274 5.30 8.47 5.38
C GLU A 274 5.24 9.98 5.67
N THR A 275 4.19 10.66 5.23
CA THR A 275 4.02 12.10 5.41
C THR A 275 3.27 12.49 6.68
N ALA A 276 2.82 11.53 7.49
CA ALA A 276 1.97 11.75 8.66
C ALA A 276 2.53 12.78 9.67
N VAL A 277 3.86 12.84 9.85
CA VAL A 277 4.54 13.81 10.71
C VAL A 277 4.35 15.26 10.23
N ASN A 278 4.22 15.46 8.92
CA ASN A 278 4.16 16.77 8.29
C ASN A 278 2.72 17.25 8.03
N HIS A 279 1.70 16.46 8.39
CA HIS A 279 0.32 16.82 8.15
C HIS A 279 -0.13 17.96 9.07
N LYS A 280 -0.82 18.94 8.49
CA LYS A 280 -1.49 20.00 9.24
C LYS A 280 -2.79 19.45 9.81
N LEU A 281 -2.85 19.28 11.13
CA LEU A 281 -3.97 18.65 11.84
C LEU A 281 -4.92 19.65 12.49
N ASP A 282 -4.93 20.92 12.07
CA ASP A 282 -5.71 21.99 12.71
C ASP A 282 -7.20 21.66 12.82
N LYS A 283 -7.79 21.11 11.74
CA LYS A 283 -9.19 20.67 11.74
C LYS A 283 -9.45 19.50 12.67
N LEU A 284 -8.52 18.55 12.76
CA LEU A 284 -8.61 17.43 13.70
C LEU A 284 -8.56 17.94 15.14
N VAL A 285 -7.65 18.86 15.45
CA VAL A 285 -7.53 19.50 16.77
C VAL A 285 -8.82 20.23 17.15
N GLN A 286 -9.45 20.94 16.21
CA GLN A 286 -10.75 21.60 16.43
C GLN A 286 -11.86 20.58 16.76
N THR A 287 -11.95 19.49 16.00
CA THR A 287 -12.90 18.40 16.27
C THR A 287 -12.66 17.79 17.64
N VAL A 288 -11.41 17.45 17.97
CA VAL A 288 -11.03 16.87 19.27
C VAL A 288 -11.42 17.79 20.42
N ARG A 289 -11.23 19.10 20.31
CA ARG A 289 -11.64 20.06 21.36
C ARG A 289 -13.15 20.04 21.59
N LYS A 290 -13.95 19.99 20.53
CA LYS A 290 -15.41 19.95 20.61
C LYS A 290 -15.90 18.63 21.23
N ASP A 291 -15.33 17.52 20.78
CA ASP A 291 -15.71 16.19 21.26
C ASP A 291 -15.26 15.97 22.71
N LEU A 292 -14.07 16.49 23.07
CA LEU A 292 -13.55 16.49 24.43
C LEU A 292 -14.46 17.28 25.36
N GLU A 293 -14.87 18.48 24.99
CA GLU A 293 -15.82 19.27 25.79
C GLU A 293 -17.11 18.48 26.05
N THR A 294 -17.68 17.87 25.01
CA THR A 294 -18.92 17.11 25.10
C THR A 294 -18.75 15.90 26.03
N LYS A 295 -17.71 15.08 25.81
CA LYS A 295 -17.44 13.87 26.60
C LYS A 295 -17.07 14.20 28.04
N TRP A 296 -16.27 15.23 28.28
CA TRP A 296 -15.88 15.65 29.62
C TRP A 296 -17.11 16.09 30.42
N ARG A 297 -17.96 16.95 29.87
CA ARG A 297 -19.22 17.36 30.51
C ARG A 297 -20.13 16.17 30.80
N GLN A 298 -20.27 15.24 29.85
CA GLN A 298 -21.09 14.05 30.00
C GLN A 298 -20.57 13.12 31.12
N GLN A 299 -19.25 12.92 31.21
CA GLN A 299 -18.65 12.09 32.26
C GLN A 299 -18.72 12.74 33.65
N CYS A 300 -18.63 14.08 33.74
CA CYS A 300 -18.87 14.81 34.99
C CYS A 300 -20.31 14.64 35.51
N GLN A 301 -21.29 14.52 34.60
CA GLN A 301 -22.71 14.36 34.96
C GLN A 301 -23.07 12.91 35.33
N ARG A 302 -22.44 11.90 34.71
CA ARG A 302 -22.75 10.48 34.94
C ARG A 302 -22.15 9.92 36.22
N ASN A 303 -20.99 10.43 36.66
CA ASN A 303 -20.27 9.85 37.79
C ASN A 303 -20.65 10.54 39.12
N LYS A 304 -21.38 9.82 39.99
CA LYS A 304 -21.70 10.25 41.36
C LYS A 304 -20.45 10.45 42.23
N GLU A 305 -19.39 9.71 41.93
CA GLU A 305 -18.04 9.93 42.45
C GLU A 305 -17.26 10.70 41.38
N HIS A 306 -16.97 11.98 41.59
CA HIS A 306 -16.36 12.86 40.58
C HIS A 306 -14.91 12.43 40.21
N PHE A 307 -14.75 11.37 39.41
CA PHE A 307 -13.47 10.84 38.95
C PHE A 307 -12.76 11.71 37.90
N LEU A 308 -13.43 12.75 37.42
CA LEU A 308 -12.85 13.79 36.60
C LEU A 308 -12.97 15.13 37.33
N PRO A 309 -12.00 16.04 37.12
CA PRO A 309 -12.18 17.41 37.55
C PRO A 309 -13.37 18.07 36.83
N PRO A 310 -14.00 19.10 37.42
CA PRO A 310 -15.03 19.88 36.73
C PRO A 310 -14.49 20.45 35.42
N TYR A 311 -15.35 20.55 34.41
CA TYR A 311 -14.99 21.19 33.16
C TYR A 311 -14.57 22.66 33.39
N ASP A 312 -13.37 23.02 32.94
CA ASP A 312 -12.80 24.37 33.01
C ASP A 312 -12.27 24.76 31.61
N GLY A 313 -12.94 25.71 30.95
CA GLY A 313 -12.54 26.21 29.63
C GLY A 313 -11.11 26.78 29.61
N PRO A 314 -10.74 27.66 30.55
CA PRO A 314 -9.35 28.08 30.79
C PRO A 314 -8.33 26.93 30.96
N LEU A 315 -8.68 25.84 31.63
CA LEU A 315 -7.80 24.67 31.74
C LEU A 315 -7.60 24.00 30.38
N THR A 316 -8.68 23.84 29.61
CA THR A 316 -8.62 23.34 28.22
C THR A 316 -7.69 24.20 27.35
N ALA A 317 -7.74 25.53 27.50
CA ALA A 317 -6.85 26.45 26.79
C ALA A 317 -5.37 26.21 27.15
N ASN A 318 -5.06 26.02 28.43
CA ASN A 318 -3.69 25.72 28.89
C ASN A 318 -3.18 24.35 28.40
N LEU A 319 -4.07 23.42 28.10
CA LEU A 319 -3.75 22.08 27.57
C LEU A 319 -3.67 22.03 26.04
N THR A 320 -3.77 23.18 25.35
CA THR A 320 -3.71 23.28 23.87
C THR A 320 -2.55 22.48 23.27
N LYS A 321 -1.32 22.70 23.76
CA LYS A 321 -0.12 22.01 23.24
C LYS A 321 -0.17 20.49 23.47
N TYR A 322 -0.77 20.06 24.57
CA TYR A 322 -0.93 18.64 24.86
C TYR A 322 -1.98 18.01 23.93
N ILE A 323 -3.09 18.69 23.68
CA ILE A 323 -4.12 18.24 22.72
C ILE A 323 -3.53 18.13 21.31
N GLU A 324 -2.75 19.13 20.87
CA GLU A 324 -2.05 19.10 19.57
C GLU A 324 -1.09 17.92 19.48
N TYR A 325 -0.29 17.68 20.52
CA TYR A 325 0.59 16.52 20.60
C TYR A 325 -0.19 15.20 20.51
N CYS A 326 -1.27 15.05 21.30
CA CYS A 326 -2.12 13.87 21.26
C CYS A 326 -2.72 13.64 19.87
N CYS A 327 -3.12 14.70 19.16
CA CYS A 327 -3.62 14.58 17.78
C CYS A 327 -2.54 14.09 16.82
N GLN A 328 -1.33 14.66 16.89
CA GLN A 328 -0.20 14.25 16.05
C GLN A 328 0.22 12.81 16.32
N PHE A 329 0.34 12.45 17.60
CA PHE A 329 0.75 11.12 18.01
C PHE A 329 -0.31 10.07 17.65
N SER A 330 -1.59 10.35 17.91
CA SER A 330 -2.70 9.47 17.51
C SER A 330 -2.80 9.31 15.99
N TRP A 331 -2.64 10.38 15.21
CA TRP A 331 -2.64 10.31 13.74
C TRP A 331 -1.52 9.38 13.23
N ARG A 332 -0.34 9.48 13.81
CA ARG A 332 0.79 8.62 13.48
C ARG A 332 0.55 7.15 13.82
N MET A 333 -0.03 6.88 14.99
CA MET A 333 -0.42 5.51 15.36
C MET A 333 -1.46 4.94 14.39
N VAL A 334 -2.56 5.66 14.13
CA VAL A 334 -3.61 5.12 13.26
C VAL A 334 -3.12 4.97 11.83
N THR A 335 -2.18 5.78 11.33
CA THR A 335 -1.65 5.61 9.97
C THR A 335 -0.62 4.49 9.83
N LYS A 336 -0.16 3.87 10.92
CA LYS A 336 0.83 2.78 10.90
C LYS A 336 0.24 1.38 10.79
N TYR A 337 -0.90 1.13 11.43
CA TYR A 337 -1.50 -0.20 11.47
C TYR A 337 -2.29 -0.49 10.19
N HIS A 338 -1.63 -1.06 9.18
CA HIS A 338 -2.32 -1.83 8.14
C HIS A 338 -2.73 -3.18 8.76
N HIS A 339 -4.03 -3.39 8.92
CA HIS A 339 -4.56 -4.75 9.09
C HIS A 339 -4.73 -5.39 7.72
#